data_AF-A0A554JWL2-F1
#
_entry.id   AF-A0A554JWL2-F1
#
_cell.length_a   1.000
_cell.length_b   1.000
_cell.length_c   1.000
_cell.angle_alpha   90.00
_cell.angle_beta   90.00
_cell.angle_gamma   90.00
#
_symmetry.space_group_name_H-M   'P 1'
#
loop_
_entity.id
_entity.type
_entity.pdbx_description
1 polymer ?
#
loop_
_entity_poly.entity_id
_entity_poly.type
_entity_poly.pdbx_seq_one_letter_code
_entity_poly.pdbx_strand_id
1 'polypeptide(L)' 'MLEFFKIVFYQPLYNGLVFLMDIIPGADAGIAVILLTVIVKLVLFPLSKRSIETQFSMRRFQPELDELKKKYA' A
#
# COMPACT_ATOMS: atom_id res chain seq x y z
N MET A 1 -16.02 1.68 -15.82
CA MET A 1 -15.29 2.16 -14.61
C MET A 1 -15.64 1.32 -13.38
N LEU A 2 -16.91 1.22 -12.97
CA LEU A 2 -17.30 0.45 -11.77
C LEU A 2 -16.92 -1.04 -11.84
N GLU A 3 -17.10 -1.69 -12.99
CA GLU A 3 -16.75 -3.10 -13.18
C GLU A 3 -15.25 -3.37 -13.05
N PHE A 4 -14.40 -2.50 -13.61
CA PHE A 4 -12.95 -2.62 -13.45
C PHE A 4 -12.54 -2.58 -11.97
N PHE A 5 -13.09 -1.62 -11.20
CA PHE A 5 -12.79 -1.52 -9.78
C PHE A 5 -13.23 -2.78 -9.01
N LYS A 6 -14.40 -3.32 -9.34
CA LYS A 6 -14.91 -4.54 -8.71
C LYS A 6 -14.00 -5.74 -8.97
N ILE A 7 -13.64 -5.98 -10.21
CA ILE A 7 -12.85 -7.14 -10.63
C ILE A 7 -11.42 -7.06 -10.08
N VAL A 8 -10.81 -5.88 -10.11
CA VAL A 8 -9.40 -5.71 -9.74
C VAL A 8 -9.20 -5.61 -8.22
N PHE A 9 -10.12 -4.95 -7.50
CA PHE A 9 -9.92 -4.68 -6.08
C PHE A 9 -10.94 -5.38 -5.19
N TYR A 10 -12.23 -5.18 -5.44
CA TYR A 10 -13.28 -5.63 -4.52
C TYR A 10 -13.34 -7.17 -4.43
N GLN A 11 -13.40 -7.84 -5.57
CA GLN A 11 -13.61 -9.29 -5.63
C GLN A 11 -12.41 -10.08 -5.07
N PRO A 12 -11.14 -9.74 -5.38
CA PRO A 12 -10.00 -10.40 -4.75
C PRO A 12 -9.91 -10.17 -3.24
N LEU A 13 -10.18 -8.95 -2.76
CA LEU A 13 -10.16 -8.65 -1.32
C LEU A 13 -11.28 -9.37 -0.57
N TYR A 14 -12.49 -9.39 -1.12
CA TYR A 14 -13.63 -10.10 -0.54
C TYR A 14 -13.39 -11.60 -0.50
N ASN A 15 -12.96 -12.20 -1.62
CA ASN A 15 -12.65 -13.63 -1.67
C ASN A 15 -11.48 -13.99 -0.73
N GLY A 16 -10.47 -13.13 -0.62
CA GLY A 16 -9.37 -13.30 0.34
C GLY A 16 -9.86 -13.26 1.79
N LEU A 17 -10.79 -12.37 2.12
CA LEU A 17 -11.41 -12.32 3.44
C LEU A 17 -12.20 -13.59 3.76
N VAL A 18 -13.04 -14.05 2.83
CA VAL A 18 -13.82 -15.29 2.98
C VAL A 18 -12.89 -16.49 3.15
N PHE A 19 -11.84 -16.59 2.33
CA PHE A 19 -10.81 -17.63 2.43
C PHE A 19 -10.13 -17.65 3.82
N LEU A 20 -9.81 -16.47 4.37
CA LEU A 20 -9.24 -16.37 5.71
C LEU A 20 -10.23 -16.78 6.81
N MET A 21 -11.51 -16.47 6.65
CA MET A 21 -12.57 -16.91 7.57
C MET A 21 -12.77 -18.43 7.52
N ASP A 22 -12.70 -19.04 6.34
CA ASP A 22 -12.89 -20.49 6.15
C ASP A 22 -11.72 -21.31 6.72
N ILE A 23 -10.50 -20.79 6.63
CA ILE A 23 -9.29 -21.51 7.11
C ILE A 23 -9.13 -21.46 8.61
N ILE A 24 -9.61 -20.41 9.28
CA ILE A 24 -9.36 -20.19 10.70
C ILE A 24 -10.62 -20.59 11.49
N PRO A 25 -10.65 -21.78 12.13
CA PRO A 25 -11.82 -22.23 12.86
C PRO A 25 -12.07 -21.32 14.06
N GLY A 26 -13.27 -20.73 14.14
CA GLY A 26 -13.64 -19.83 15.24
C GLY A 26 -13.08 -18.40 15.12
N ALA A 27 -12.53 -18.00 13.97
CA ALA A 27 -12.18 -16.60 13.74
C ALA A 27 -13.43 -15.74 13.57
N ASP A 28 -13.59 -14.77 14.48
CA ASP A 28 -14.49 -13.66 14.25
C ASP A 28 -14.03 -12.85 13.03
N ALA A 29 -14.99 -12.21 12.36
CA ALA A 29 -14.73 -11.38 11.18
C ALA A 29 -13.64 -10.31 11.44
N GLY A 30 -13.53 -9.82 12.68
CA GLY A 30 -12.47 -8.88 13.07
C GLY A 30 -11.05 -9.44 12.92
N ILE A 31 -10.82 -10.70 13.29
CA ILE A 31 -9.49 -11.33 13.19
C ILE A 31 -9.11 -11.52 11.72
N ALA A 32 -10.06 -11.97 10.90
CA ALA A 32 -9.85 -12.14 9.46
C ALA A 32 -9.49 -10.80 8.77
N VAL A 33 -10.18 -9.71 9.12
CA VAL A 33 -9.87 -8.36 8.60
C VAL A 33 -8.48 -7.89 9.01
N ILE A 34 -8.08 -8.11 10.27
CA ILE A 34 -6.74 -7.73 10.76
C ILE A 34 -5.67 -8.50 9.99
N LEU A 35 -5.81 -9.81 9.84
CA LEU A 35 -4.87 -10.63 9.08
C LEU A 35 -4.79 -10.23 7.62
N LEU A 36 -5.94 -10.02 6.96
CA LEU A 36 -5.98 -9.54 5.58
C LEU A 36 -5.23 -8.21 5.44
N THR A 37 -5.41 -7.28 6.38
CA THR A 37 -4.73 -5.98 6.39
C THR A 37 -3.22 -6.15 6.51
N VAL A 38 -2.75 -7.06 7.37
CA VAL A 38 -1.31 -7.37 7.50
C VAL A 38 -0.76 -7.95 6.20
N ILE A 39 -1.45 -8.92 5.60
CA ILE A 39 -1.05 -9.54 4.32
C ILE A 39 -0.94 -8.48 3.22
N VAL A 40 -1.97 -7.64 3.07
CA VAL A 40 -1.97 -6.55 2.07
C VAL A 40 -0.81 -5.59 2.32
N LYS A 41 -0.54 -5.20 3.58
CA LYS A 41 0.62 -4.35 3.91
C LYS A 41 1.94 -5.01 3.55
N LEU A 42 2.10 -6.30 3.78
CA LEU A 42 3.33 -7.03 3.43
C LEU A 42 3.55 -7.08 1.92
N VAL A 43 2.48 -7.34 1.14
CA VAL A 43 2.55 -7.32 -0.32
C VAL A 43 2.90 -5.93 -0.85
N LEU A 44 2.36 -4.87 -0.23
CA LEU A 44 2.64 -3.47 -0.60
C LEU A 44 3.93 -2.92 0.00
N PHE A 45 4.60 -3.65 0.90
CA PHE A 45 5.82 -3.21 1.57
C PHE A 45 6.97 -2.90 0.60
N PRO A 46 7.33 -3.74 -0.39
CA PRO A 46 8.41 -3.41 -1.33
C PRO A 46 8.12 -2.14 -2.13
N LEU A 47 6.86 -1.92 -2.52
CA LEU A 47 6.43 -0.70 -3.21
C LEU A 47 6.59 0.52 -2.30
N SER A 48 6.15 0.39 -1.05
CA SER A 48 6.22 1.44 -0.03
C SER A 48 7.68 1.82 0.27
N LYS A 49 8.56 0.82 0.39
CA LYS A 49 10.00 1.03 0.58
C LYS A 49 10.63 1.82 -0.57
N ARG A 50 10.36 1.46 -1.83
CA ARG A 50 10.86 2.19 -3.00
C ARG A 50 10.37 3.64 -3.04
N SER A 51 9.11 3.86 -2.67
CA SER A 51 8.54 5.21 -2.57
C SER A 51 9.27 6.05 -1.52
N ILE A 52 9.58 5.47 -0.36
CA ILE A 52 10.31 6.16 0.72
C ILE A 52 11.74 6.49 0.30
N GLU A 53 12.45 5.54 -0.32
CA GLU A 53 13.81 5.76 -0.82
C GLU A 53 13.86 6.93 -1.82
N THR A 54 12.92 6.95 -2.76
CA THR A 54 12.78 8.04 -3.74
C THR A 54 12.53 9.38 -3.05
N GLN A 55 11.63 9.42 -2.07
CA GLN A 55 11.35 10.62 -1.29
C GLN A 55 12.58 11.11 -0.51
N PHE A 56 13.38 10.20 0.04
CA PHE A 56 14.61 10.55 0.76
C PHE A 56 15.66 11.15 -0.18
N SER A 57 15.86 10.53 -1.35
CA SER A 57 16.76 11.08 -2.38
C SER A 57 16.33 12.49 -2.80
N MET A 58 15.04 12.73 -3.03
CA MET A 58 14.54 14.07 -3.38
C MET A 58 14.83 15.10 -2.28
N ARG A 59 14.68 14.72 -1.00
CA ARG A 59 15.03 15.60 0.13
C ARG A 59 16.52 15.93 0.19
N ARG A 60 17.40 15.00 -0.19
CA ARG A 60 18.84 15.26 -0.26
C ARG A 60 19.19 16.34 -1.28
N PHE A 61 18.49 16.37 -2.41
CA PHE A 61 18.72 17.36 -3.47
C PHE A 61 17.95 18.67 -3.27
N GLN A 62 17.00 18.75 -2.31
CA GLN A 62 16.28 20.00 -1.99
C GLN A 62 17.20 21.22 -1.79
N PRO A 63 18.29 21.17 -0.98
CA PRO A 63 19.14 22.34 -0.78
C PRO A 63 19.78 22.85 -2.08
N GLU A 64 20.31 21.94 -2.92
CA GLU A 64 20.90 22.31 -4.22
C GLU A 64 19.85 22.88 -5.18
N LEU A 65 18.65 22.30 -5.18
CA LEU A 65 17.51 22.81 -5.95
C LEU A 65 17.08 24.20 -5.48
N ASP A 66 17.12 24.47 -4.17
CA ASP A 66 16.76 25.76 -3.59
C ASP A 66 17.82 26.83 -3.88
N GLU A 67 19.10 26.47 -3.87
CA GLU A 67 20.19 27.36 -4.30
C GLU A 67 20.09 27.70 -5.79
N LEU A 68 19.81 26.72 -6.65
CA LEU A 68 19.58 26.95 -8.08
C LEU A 68 18.36 27.86 -8.31
N LYS A 69 17.25 27.62 -7.61
CA LYS A 69 16.08 28.49 -7.68
C LYS A 69 16.41 29.92 -7.28
N LYS A 70 17.18 30.14 -6.21
CA LYS A 70 17.60 31.49 -5.79
C LYS A 70 18.51 32.18 -6.80
N LYS A 71 19.39 31.42 -7.46
CA LYS A 71 20.37 31.95 -8.41
C LYS A 71 19.77 32.37 -9.76
N TYR A 72 18.65 31.77 -10.15
CA TYR A 72 17.96 32.02 -11.43
C TYR A 72 16.53 32.58 -11.27
N ALA A 73 16.18 33.07 -10.07
CA ALA A 73 14.94 33.80 -9.81
C ALA A 73 15.09 35.30 -10.06
#